data_AF-A0A7X7LJ48-F1
#
_entry.id   AF-A0A7X7LJ48-F1
#
_cell.length_a   1.000
_cell.length_b   1.000
_cell.length_c   1.000
_cell.angle_alpha   90.00
_cell.angle_beta   90.00
_cell.angle_gamma   90.00
#
_symmetry.space_group_name_H-M   'P 1'
#
loop_
_entity.id
_entity.type
_entity.pdbx_description
1 polymer ?
#
loop_
_entity_poly.entity_id
_entity_poly.type
_entity_poly.pdbx_seq_one_letter_code
_entity_poly.pdbx_strand_id
1 'polypeptide(L)'
;MEKTSAYQAYFQTKLLSNKIAWLRVANNVIGLFSLPFSAYISWWFLDLGWWGVIAFIFLIWIINSVILPKLFSKPQLSLAEKAKKHLLVLADLGVIDHLYANQLLSKPVEYWSNHIDKGISDKGAKLITESKP
;
A
#
# COMPACT_ATOMS: atom_id res chain seq x y z
N MET A 1 -0.26 -23.02 17.64
CA MET A 1 -0.19 -22.12 16.46
C MET A 1 -1.25 -22.59 15.48
N GLU A 2 -2.29 -21.79 15.22
CA GLU A 2 -3.20 -22.07 14.10
C GLU A 2 -2.36 -22.22 12.83
N LYS A 3 -2.46 -23.38 12.17
CA LYS A 3 -1.77 -23.63 10.89
C LYS A 3 -2.39 -22.70 9.86
N THR A 4 -1.78 -21.54 9.64
CA THR A 4 -2.17 -20.65 8.54
C THR A 4 -2.04 -21.44 7.25
N SER A 5 -3.14 -21.64 6.54
CA SER A 5 -3.13 -22.44 5.31
C SER A 5 -2.36 -21.72 4.19
N ALA A 6 -1.81 -22.46 3.23
CA ALA A 6 -1.12 -21.87 2.07
C ALA A 6 -2.02 -20.88 1.32
N TYR A 7 -3.30 -21.21 1.17
CA TYR A 7 -4.32 -20.31 0.65
C TYR A 7 -4.47 -19.02 1.47
N GLN A 8 -4.58 -19.13 2.80
CA GLN A 8 -4.74 -17.97 3.66
C GLN A 8 -3.52 -17.06 3.63
N ALA A 9 -2.31 -17.63 3.64
CA ALA A 9 -1.06 -16.86 3.53
C ALA A 9 -0.95 -16.16 2.17
N TYR A 10 -1.32 -16.85 1.07
CA TYR A 10 -1.32 -16.29 -0.29
C TYR A 10 -2.32 -15.13 -0.40
N PHE A 11 -3.56 -15.37 0.01
CA PHE A 11 -4.64 -14.39 -0.05
C PHE A 11 -4.34 -13.16 0.79
N GLN A 12 -3.85 -13.33 2.03
CA GLN A 12 -3.48 -12.20 2.90
C GLN A 12 -2.32 -11.39 2.32
N THR A 13 -1.29 -12.05 1.77
CA THR A 13 -0.15 -11.34 1.14
C THR A 13 -0.62 -10.50 -0.05
N LYS A 14 -1.48 -11.04 -0.91
CA LYS A 14 -2.03 -10.33 -2.07
C LYS A 14 -2.97 -9.19 -1.66
N LEU A 15 -3.85 -9.43 -0.70
CA LEU A 15 -4.80 -8.44 -0.19
C LEU A 15 -4.10 -7.27 0.49
N LEU A 16 -3.08 -7.53 1.32
CA LEU A 16 -2.29 -6.49 1.98
C LEU A 16 -1.45 -5.68 0.98
N SER A 17 -0.80 -6.35 0.02
CA SER A 17 -0.09 -5.70 -1.07
C SER A 17 -0.99 -4.75 -1.85
N ASN A 18 -2.18 -5.21 -2.22
CA ASN A 18 -3.14 -4.40 -2.97
C ASN A 18 -3.67 -3.22 -2.14
N LYS A 19 -3.95 -3.42 -0.84
CA LYS A 19 -4.34 -2.32 0.06
C LYS A 19 -3.27 -1.23 0.13
N ILE A 20 -1.99 -1.60 0.20
CA ILE A 20 -0.88 -0.63 0.23
C ILE A 20 -0.79 0.11 -1.12
N ALA A 21 -0.95 -0.60 -2.24
CA ALA A 21 -1.01 0.01 -3.56
C ALA A 21 -2.15 1.05 -3.67
N TRP A 22 -3.35 0.69 -3.22
CA TRP A 22 -4.49 1.61 -3.18
C TRP A 22 -4.28 2.79 -2.23
N LEU A 23 -3.63 2.60 -1.07
CA LEU A 23 -3.25 3.69 -0.16
C LEU A 23 -2.32 4.70 -0.85
N ARG A 24 -1.36 4.23 -1.66
CA ARG A 24 -0.52 5.12 -2.47
C ARG A 24 -1.34 5.85 -3.53
N VAL A 25 -2.22 5.15 -4.25
CA VAL A 25 -3.08 5.78 -5.27
C VAL A 25 -3.95 6.85 -4.62
N ALA A 26 -4.57 6.56 -3.47
CA ALA A 26 -5.35 7.53 -2.70
C ALA A 26 -4.52 8.75 -2.29
N ASN A 27 -3.29 8.55 -1.78
CA ASN A 27 -2.40 9.66 -1.43
C ASN A 27 -2.05 10.54 -2.64
N ASN A 28 -1.75 9.93 -3.79
CA ASN A 28 -1.46 10.67 -5.02
C ASN A 28 -2.69 11.40 -5.56
N VAL A 29 -3.87 10.77 -5.50
CA VAL A 29 -5.15 11.37 -5.90
C VAL A 29 -5.46 12.57 -5.01
N ILE A 30 -5.37 12.43 -3.68
CA ILE A 30 -5.61 13.54 -2.75
C ILE A 30 -4.64 14.70 -3.01
N GLY A 31 -3.35 14.40 -3.21
CA GLY A 31 -2.36 15.41 -3.57
C GLY A 31 -2.69 16.12 -4.89
N LEU A 32 -3.08 15.38 -5.93
CA LEU A 32 -3.42 15.94 -7.24
C LEU A 32 -4.69 16.79 -7.20
N PHE A 33 -5.74 16.34 -6.51
CA PHE A 33 -7.00 17.06 -6.38
C PHE A 33 -6.90 18.28 -5.45
N SER A 34 -5.90 18.33 -4.57
CA SER A 34 -5.68 19.48 -3.70
C SER A 34 -5.32 20.76 -4.47
N LEU A 35 -4.67 20.64 -5.64
CA LEU A 35 -4.28 21.79 -6.47
C LEU A 35 -5.48 22.52 -7.11
N PRO A 36 -6.37 21.88 -7.88
CA PRO A 36 -7.54 22.56 -8.44
C PRO A 36 -8.54 22.98 -7.34
N PHE A 37 -8.66 22.21 -6.26
CA PHE A 37 -9.48 22.61 -5.11
C PHE A 37 -8.92 23.85 -4.42
N SER A 38 -7.59 23.95 -4.27
CA SER A 38 -6.94 25.14 -3.74
C SER A 38 -7.19 26.37 -4.62
N ALA A 39 -7.06 26.22 -5.94
CA ALA A 39 -7.32 27.30 -6.89
C ALA A 39 -8.79 27.75 -6.88
N TYR A 40 -9.73 26.79 -6.82
CA TYR A 40 -11.16 27.07 -6.71
C TYR A 40 -11.48 27.81 -5.41
N ILE A 41 -10.93 27.39 -4.27
CA ILE A 41 -11.17 28.09 -3.00
C ILE A 41 -10.49 29.46 -3.01
N SER A 42 -9.27 29.60 -3.53
CA SER A 42 -8.59 30.90 -3.64
C SER A 42 -9.42 31.92 -4.43
N TRP A 43 -10.25 31.49 -5.38
CA TRP A 43 -11.20 32.35 -6.08
C TRP A 43 -12.27 32.96 -5.14
N TRP A 44 -12.78 32.21 -4.17
CA TRP A 44 -13.72 32.70 -3.16
C TRP A 44 -13.05 33.60 -2.10
N PHE A 45 -11.73 33.52 -1.98
CA PHE A 45 -10.93 34.30 -1.03
C PHE A 45 -10.36 35.60 -1.62
N LEU A 46 -10.73 35.96 -2.86
CA LEU A 46 -10.33 37.23 -3.47
C LEU A 46 -10.74 38.45 -2.62
N ASP A 47 -11.86 38.34 -1.89
CA ASP A 47 -12.34 39.40 -0.99
C ASP A 47 -11.55 39.52 0.33
N LEU A 48 -10.78 38.49 0.72
CA LEU A 48 -9.95 38.48 1.94
C LEU A 48 -8.55 39.08 1.72
N GLY A 49 -8.26 39.51 0.50
CA GLY A 49 -6.97 40.08 0.10
C GLY A 49 -5.83 39.06 0.01
N TRP A 50 -4.68 39.51 -0.51
CA TRP A 50 -3.51 38.66 -0.77
C TRP A 50 -3.00 37.89 0.46
N TRP A 51 -3.14 38.45 1.66
CA TRP A 51 -2.74 37.77 2.91
C TRP A 51 -3.60 36.54 3.23
N GLY A 52 -4.91 36.60 2.96
CA GLY A 52 -5.80 35.45 3.12
C GLY A 52 -5.45 34.31 2.15
N VAL A 53 -5.12 34.66 0.91
CA VAL A 53 -4.68 33.70 -0.12
C VAL A 53 -3.35 33.04 0.28
N ILE A 54 -2.37 33.80 0.76
CA ILE A 54 -1.06 33.26 1.19
C ILE A 54 -1.23 32.31 2.39
N ALA A 55 -2.02 32.70 3.40
CA ALA A 55 -2.28 31.86 4.57
C ALA A 55 -2.97 30.53 4.17
N PHE A 56 -3.90 30.59 3.22
CA PHE A 56 -4.61 29.42 2.71
C PHE A 56 -3.69 28.47 1.93
N ILE A 57 -2.84 28.99 1.05
CA ILE A 57 -1.83 28.19 0.34
C ILE A 57 -0.87 27.52 1.34
N PHE A 58 -0.44 28.25 2.36
CA PHE A 58 0.46 27.72 3.40
C PHE A 58 -0.19 26.60 4.21
N LEU A 59 -1.48 26.74 4.56
CA LEU A 59 -2.26 25.70 5.22
C LEU A 59 -2.35 24.43 4.37
N ILE A 60 -2.64 24.57 3.07
CA ILE A 60 -2.71 23.44 2.12
C ILE A 60 -1.35 22.77 1.98
N TRP A 61 -0.28 23.55 1.92
CA TRP A 61 1.08 23.03 1.87
C TRP A 61 1.39 22.18 3.12
N ILE A 62 1.07 22.67 4.32
CA ILE A 62 1.26 21.89 5.57
C ILE A 62 0.46 20.58 5.54
N ILE A 63 -0.80 20.64 5.11
CA ILE A 63 -1.66 19.45 5.04
C ILE A 63 -1.07 18.41 4.09
N ASN A 64 -0.65 18.83 2.88
CA ASN A 64 -0.08 17.95 1.85
C ASN A 64 1.33 17.44 2.17
N SER A 65 2.19 18.26 2.78
CA SER A 65 3.61 17.91 2.99
C SER A 65 3.89 17.28 4.35
N VAL A 66 3.04 17.50 5.35
CA VAL A 66 3.29 17.03 6.73
C VAL A 66 2.21 16.07 7.20
N ILE A 67 0.93 16.45 7.09
CA ILE A 67 -0.17 15.71 7.71
C ILE A 67 -0.53 14.46 6.91
N LEU A 68 -0.74 14.60 5.60
CA LEU A 68 -1.04 13.51 4.67
C LEU A 68 0.05 12.41 4.72
N PRO A 69 1.34 12.70 4.48
CA PRO A 69 2.37 11.65 4.50
C PRO A 69 2.45 10.91 5.85
N LYS A 70 2.20 11.61 6.95
CA LYS A 70 2.24 11.05 8.30
C LYS A 70 1.02 10.19 8.62
N LEU A 71 -0.16 10.54 8.09
CA LEU A 71 -1.39 9.74 8.19
C LEU A 71 -1.28 8.44 7.39
N PHE A 72 -0.69 8.48 6.20
CA PHE A 72 -0.58 7.32 5.31
C PHE A 72 0.61 6.40 5.64
N SER A 73 1.68 6.91 6.26
CA SER A 73 2.88 6.11 6.56
C SER A 73 2.69 5.06 7.66
N LYS A 74 2.01 5.40 8.77
CA LYS A 74 1.77 4.45 9.88
C LYS A 74 1.00 3.19 9.47
N PRO A 75 -0.17 3.28 8.81
CA PRO A 75 -0.90 2.09 8.37
C PRO A 75 -0.12 1.32 7.31
N GLN A 76 0.61 1.99 6.41
CA GLN A 76 1.43 1.32 5.40
C GLN A 76 2.54 0.47 6.03
N LEU A 77 3.22 0.96 7.08
CA LEU A 77 4.25 0.21 7.80
C LEU A 77 3.71 -1.05 8.46
N SER A 78 2.61 -0.92 9.23
CA SER A 78 2.00 -2.08 9.90
C SER A 78 1.43 -3.10 8.91
N LEU A 79 0.82 -2.65 7.81
CA LEU A 79 0.33 -3.54 6.75
C LEU A 79 1.50 -4.21 6.00
N ALA A 80 2.60 -3.49 5.78
CA ALA A 80 3.79 -4.02 5.12
C ALA A 80 4.48 -5.10 5.97
N GLU A 81 4.58 -4.90 7.28
CA GLU A 81 5.11 -5.92 8.20
C GLU A 81 4.23 -7.18 8.23
N LYS A 82 2.90 -7.02 8.26
CA LYS A 82 1.98 -8.16 8.16
C LYS A 82 2.14 -8.88 6.82
N ALA A 83 2.25 -8.16 5.71
CA ALA A 83 2.46 -8.75 4.39
C ALA A 83 3.79 -9.52 4.33
N LYS A 84 4.88 -8.96 4.86
CA LYS A 84 6.18 -9.63 4.98
C LYS A 84 6.09 -10.93 5.76
N LYS A 85 5.37 -10.92 6.89
CA LYS A 85 5.15 -12.13 7.70
C LYS A 85 4.44 -13.22 6.91
N HIS A 86 3.37 -12.89 6.18
CA HIS A 86 2.65 -13.87 5.37
C HIS A 86 3.45 -14.35 4.14
N LEU A 87 4.32 -13.50 3.58
CA LEU A 87 5.25 -13.89 2.51
C LEU A 87 6.29 -14.90 3.00
N LEU A 88 6.83 -14.72 4.22
CA LEU A 88 7.74 -15.69 4.82
C LEU A 88 7.04 -17.04 5.07
N VAL A 89 5.80 -17.01 5.58
CA VAL A 89 4.99 -18.23 5.75
C VAL A 89 4.76 -18.94 4.40
N LEU A 90 4.57 -18.22 3.29
CA LEU A 90 4.47 -18.82 1.96
C LEU A 90 5.76 -19.52 1.52
N ALA A 91 6.91 -18.93 1.85
CA ALA A 91 8.21 -19.52 1.54
C ALA A 91 8.46 -20.78 2.40
N ASP A 92 8.16 -20.69 3.71
CA ASP A 92 8.30 -21.81 4.65
C ASP A 92 7.38 -22.99 4.28
N LEU A 93 6.20 -22.71 3.71
CA LEU A 93 5.26 -23.71 3.19
C LEU A 93 5.67 -24.29 1.82
N GLY A 94 6.78 -23.81 1.23
CA GLY A 94 7.26 -24.25 -0.08
C GLY A 94 6.38 -23.81 -1.26
N VAL A 95 5.51 -22.82 -1.07
CA VAL A 95 4.65 -22.28 -2.13
C VAL A 95 5.47 -21.46 -3.13
N ILE A 96 6.43 -20.70 -2.60
CA ILE A 96 7.39 -19.90 -3.35
C ILE A 96 8.81 -20.27 -2.91
N ASP A 97 9.78 -20.16 -3.81
CA ASP A 97 11.18 -20.38 -3.49
C ASP A 97 11.72 -19.30 -2.53
N HIS A 98 12.59 -19.67 -1.58
CA HIS A 98 13.18 -18.71 -0.63
C HIS A 98 14.02 -17.62 -1.30
N LEU A 99 14.71 -17.91 -2.40
CA LEU A 99 15.44 -16.90 -3.19
C LEU A 99 14.46 -15.90 -3.80
N TYR A 100 13.33 -16.39 -4.32
CA TYR A 100 12.30 -15.52 -4.89
C TYR A 100 11.58 -14.69 -3.80
N ALA A 101 11.32 -15.28 -2.64
CA ALA A 101 10.78 -14.57 -1.48
C ALA A 101 11.72 -13.43 -1.05
N ASN A 102 13.03 -13.67 -1.01
CA ASN A 102 14.02 -12.63 -0.72
C ASN A 102 14.07 -11.52 -1.77
N GLN A 103 13.92 -11.85 -3.07
CA GLN A 103 13.79 -10.86 -4.13
C GLN A 103 12.50 -10.03 -4.04
N LEU A 104 11.40 -10.61 -3.54
CA LEU A 104 10.17 -9.89 -3.24
C LEU A 104 10.35 -8.98 -2.02
N LEU A 105 11.01 -9.45 -0.97
CA LEU A 105 11.28 -8.66 0.24
C LEU A 105 12.11 -7.40 -0.03
N SER A 106 12.98 -7.43 -1.04
CA SER A 106 13.74 -6.24 -1.49
C SER A 106 12.92 -5.26 -2.32
N LYS A 107 11.72 -5.63 -2.79
CA LYS A 107 10.82 -4.76 -3.55
C LYS A 107 9.79 -4.09 -2.63
N PRO A 108 9.29 -2.89 -2.98
CA PRO A 108 8.18 -2.28 -2.24
C PRO A 108 6.92 -3.14 -2.29
N VAL A 109 6.23 -3.24 -1.15
CA VAL A 109 5.11 -4.18 -0.93
C VAL A 109 3.93 -3.95 -1.89
N GLU A 110 3.70 -2.71 -2.32
CA GLU A 110 2.64 -2.38 -3.29
C GLU A 110 2.78 -3.05 -4.66
N TYR A 111 3.98 -3.51 -5.02
CA TYR A 111 4.22 -4.17 -6.30
C TYR A 111 4.11 -5.70 -6.21
N TRP A 112 3.98 -6.25 -5.01
CA TRP A 112 4.03 -7.68 -4.81
C TRP A 112 2.85 -8.42 -5.44
N SER A 113 1.63 -7.85 -5.43
CA SER A 113 0.45 -8.47 -6.05
C SER A 113 0.68 -8.87 -7.52
N ASN A 114 1.50 -8.11 -8.25
CA ASN A 114 1.80 -8.38 -9.67
C ASN A 114 2.97 -9.36 -9.87
N HIS A 115 3.69 -9.70 -8.80
CA HIS A 115 4.92 -10.50 -8.83
C HIS A 115 4.82 -11.80 -8.06
N ILE A 116 3.97 -11.90 -7.04
CA ILE A 116 3.80 -13.12 -6.24
C ILE A 116 3.41 -14.29 -7.15
N ASP A 117 2.47 -14.09 -8.07
CA ASP A 117 1.97 -15.13 -8.97
C ASP A 117 3.06 -15.73 -9.87
N LYS A 118 4.13 -14.96 -10.17
CA LYS A 118 5.25 -15.41 -11.02
C LYS A 118 6.22 -16.35 -10.30
N GLY A 119 6.21 -16.37 -8.97
CA GLY A 119 7.09 -17.19 -8.16
C GLY A 119 6.45 -18.46 -7.61
N ILE A 120 5.17 -18.68 -7.89
CA ILE A 120 4.44 -19.85 -7.41
C ILE A 120 4.86 -21.05 -8.26
N SER A 121 5.42 -22.07 -7.61
CA SER A 121 5.72 -23.34 -8.28
C SER A 121 4.44 -24.14 -8.54
N ASP A 122 4.48 -25.10 -9.47
CA ASP A 122 3.34 -26.02 -9.70
C ASP A 122 2.91 -26.75 -8.42
N LYS A 123 3.87 -27.05 -7.53
CA LYS A 123 3.61 -27.62 -6.20
C LYS A 123 2.90 -26.60 -5.29
N GLY A 124 3.36 -25.35 -5.29
CA GLY A 124 2.73 -24.26 -4.56
C GLY A 124 1.30 -23.96 -5.03
N ALA A 125 1.05 -24.00 -6.33
CA ALA A 125 -0.29 -23.81 -6.90
C ALA A 125 -1.27 -24.90 -6.44
N LYS A 126 -0.81 -26.16 -6.39
CA LYS A 126 -1.61 -27.27 -5.83
C LYS A 126 -1.88 -27.06 -4.35
N LEU A 127 -0.87 -26.70 -3.55
CA LEU A 127 -1.03 -26.40 -2.12
C LEU A 127 -2.05 -25.28 -1.85
N ILE A 128 -2.05 -24.22 -2.66
CA ILE A 128 -3.05 -23.14 -2.56
C ILE A 128 -4.46 -23.64 -2.90
N THR A 129 -4.58 -24.50 -3.92
CA THR A 129 -5.88 -25.00 -4.39
C THR A 129 -6.49 -26.02 -3.43
N GLU A 130 -5.67 -26.92 -2.90
CA GLU A 130 -6.06 -27.97 -1.95
C GLU A 130 -6.36 -27.43 -0.54
N SER A 131 -5.81 -26.26 -0.20
CA SER A 131 -6.03 -25.60 1.10
C SER A 131 -7.11 -24.51 1.07
N LYS A 132 -7.84 -24.41 -0.04
CA LYS A 132 -9.03 -23.57 -0.16
C LYS A 132 -10.18 -24.20 0.65
N PRO A 133 -10.84 -23.44 1.54
CA PRO A 133 -11.97 -23.95 2.31
C PRO A 133 -13.18 -24.28 1.43
#